data_AF-A0A9D7CZ38-F1
#
_entry.id   AF-A0A9D7CZ38-F1
#
_cell.length_a   1.000
_cell.length_b   1.000
_cell.length_c   1.000
_cell.angle_alpha   90.00
_cell.angle_beta   90.00
_cell.angle_gamma   90.00
#
_symmetry.space_group_name_H-M   'P 1'
#
loop_
_entity.id
_entity.type
_entity.pdbx_description
1 polymer ?
#
loop_
_entity_poly.entity_id
_entity_poly.type
_entity_poly.pdbx_seq_one_letter_code
_entity_poly.pdbx_strand_id
1 'polypeptide(L)'
;MYGFLLQDWITIRGTGTSGLVVVQSEANWVSLQPYQDIVFWLEVRECTLVPTGGTSVILDYETAPMRDENLFRPMVTGSTLTAASASTTPTITKVLLQQNPTIPLARWVRWKLTANGTAGAWDLTFRLSAAANAVGALG
;
A
#
# COMPACT_ATOMS: atom_id res chain seq x y z
N MET A 1 -4.83 -16.10 -12.47
CA MET A 1 -4.39 -14.92 -11.68
C MET A 1 -4.99 -13.68 -12.31
N TYR A 2 -5.61 -12.81 -11.53
CA TYR A 2 -6.40 -11.68 -12.02
C TYR A 2 -5.74 -10.37 -11.60
N GLY A 3 -5.64 -9.41 -12.53
CA GLY A 3 -5.00 -8.11 -12.29
C GLY A 3 -6.01 -7.07 -11.80
N PHE A 4 -5.57 -6.23 -10.87
CA PHE A 4 -6.34 -5.14 -10.27
C PHE A 4 -5.49 -3.87 -10.24
N LEU A 5 -6.09 -2.74 -10.59
CA LEU A 5 -5.51 -1.43 -10.34
C LEU A 5 -6.06 -0.92 -9.00
N LEU A 6 -5.23 -0.92 -7.96
CA LEU A 6 -5.63 -0.41 -6.64
C LEU A 6 -5.64 1.12 -6.66
N GLN A 7 -4.61 1.72 -7.24
CA GLN A 7 -4.46 3.16 -7.29
C GLN A 7 -3.76 3.50 -8.60
N ASP A 8 -4.40 4.28 -9.46
CA ASP A 8 -3.70 4.91 -10.58
C ASP A 8 -2.78 6.02 -10.07
N TRP A 9 -1.92 6.55 -10.94
CA TRP A 9 -0.99 7.62 -10.62
C TRP A 9 -1.64 8.73 -9.81
N ILE A 10 -1.16 8.88 -8.58
CA ILE A 10 -1.57 9.94 -7.66
C ILE A 10 -0.34 10.59 -7.06
N THR A 11 -0.42 11.90 -6.88
CA THR A 11 0.57 12.67 -6.12
C THR A 11 -0.03 13.08 -4.79
N ILE A 12 0.65 12.73 -3.71
CA ILE A 12 0.28 13.14 -2.35
C ILE A 12 1.43 13.98 -1.81
N ARG A 13 1.09 15.11 -1.19
CA ARG A 13 2.05 16.05 -0.62
C ARG A 13 1.66 16.37 0.81
N GLY A 14 2.65 16.54 1.65
CA GLY A 14 2.44 16.88 3.06
C GLY A 14 3.61 17.66 3.62
N THR A 15 3.39 18.19 4.82
CA THR A 15 4.43 18.84 5.63
C THR A 15 4.46 18.17 7.01
N GLY A 16 5.67 17.99 7.54
CA GLY A 16 5.99 17.10 8.66
C GLY A 16 5.16 17.35 9.91
N THR A 17 4.12 16.55 10.09
CA THR A 17 3.50 16.26 11.38
C THR A 17 3.61 14.77 11.59
N SER A 18 4.31 14.34 12.64
CA SER A 18 4.48 12.92 12.93
C SER A 18 3.12 12.24 13.08
N GLY A 19 2.93 11.13 12.36
CA GLY A 19 1.66 10.39 12.39
C GLY A 19 0.58 10.97 11.48
N LEU A 20 0.94 11.79 10.49
CA LEU A 20 0.01 12.12 9.41
C LEU A 20 -0.31 10.83 8.63
N VAL A 21 -1.57 10.43 8.67
CA VAL A 21 -2.07 9.25 7.98
C VAL A 21 -2.91 9.67 6.78
N VAL A 22 -2.61 9.09 5.61
CA VAL A 22 -3.42 9.23 4.41
C VAL A 22 -3.90 7.85 4.00
N VAL A 23 -5.22 7.67 4.02
CA VAL A 23 -5.87 6.41 3.66
C VAL A 23 -6.46 6.52 2.25
N GLN A 24 -6.43 5.42 1.51
CA GLN A 24 -7.14 5.31 0.25
C GLN A 24 -8.64 5.57 0.41
N SER A 25 -9.24 6.33 -0.51
CA SER A 25 -10.69 6.57 -0.54
C SER A 25 -11.49 5.26 -0.56
N GLU A 26 -12.57 5.21 0.24
CA GLU A 26 -13.43 4.04 0.41
C GLU A 26 -13.98 3.50 -0.92
N ALA A 27 -14.30 4.39 -1.86
CA ALA A 27 -14.81 4.03 -3.18
C ALA A 27 -13.83 3.18 -4.01
N ASN A 28 -12.53 3.26 -3.69
CA ASN A 28 -11.46 2.59 -4.42
C ASN A 28 -10.94 1.32 -3.73
N TRP A 29 -11.56 0.92 -2.60
CA TRP A 29 -11.20 -0.35 -1.96
C TRP A 29 -11.63 -1.52 -2.84
N VAL A 30 -10.77 -2.52 -2.93
CA VAL A 30 -11.00 -3.66 -3.81
C VAL A 30 -11.48 -4.85 -3.00
N SER A 31 -12.56 -5.48 -3.47
CA SER A 31 -13.06 -6.74 -2.90
C SER A 31 -12.38 -7.93 -3.57
N LEU A 32 -11.62 -8.69 -2.80
CA LEU A 32 -10.86 -9.86 -3.19
C LEU A 32 -11.34 -11.15 -2.51
N GLN A 33 -12.63 -11.23 -2.15
CA GLN A 33 -13.24 -12.38 -1.50
C GLN A 33 -12.90 -13.77 -2.10
N PRO A 34 -12.82 -13.97 -3.43
CA PRO A 34 -12.56 -15.30 -3.98
C PRO A 34 -11.07 -15.65 -4.10
N TYR A 35 -10.17 -14.77 -3.61
CA TYR A 35 -8.72 -14.91 -3.75
C TYR A 35 -8.06 -15.28 -2.43
N GLN A 36 -7.00 -16.08 -2.49
CA GLN A 36 -6.21 -16.52 -1.33
C GLN A 36 -4.83 -15.86 -1.25
N ASP A 37 -4.27 -15.46 -2.39
CA ASP A 37 -2.95 -14.85 -2.48
C ASP A 37 -3.03 -13.54 -3.26
N ILE A 38 -2.12 -12.61 -2.95
CA ILE A 38 -1.96 -11.36 -3.68
C ILE A 38 -0.49 -10.97 -3.82
N VAL A 39 -0.15 -10.42 -4.97
CA VAL A 39 1.13 -9.76 -5.22
C VAL A 39 0.86 -8.31 -5.58
N PHE A 40 1.62 -7.39 -4.98
CA PHE A 40 1.56 -5.95 -5.22
C PHE A 40 2.79 -5.51 -6.01
N TRP A 41 2.58 -4.59 -6.93
CA TRP A 41 3.63 -3.84 -7.62
C TRP A 41 3.42 -2.35 -7.33
N LEU A 42 4.33 -1.81 -6.53
CA LEU A 42 4.40 -0.39 -6.24
C LEU A 42 5.37 0.27 -7.20
N GLU A 43 4.85 1.15 -8.04
CA GLU A 43 5.65 2.00 -8.90
C GLU A 43 5.69 3.41 -8.31
N VAL A 44 6.89 3.97 -8.15
CA VAL A 44 7.08 5.31 -7.62
C VAL A 44 7.87 6.11 -8.64
N ARG A 45 7.26 7.19 -9.14
CA ARG A 45 7.89 8.12 -10.10
C ARG A 45 8.65 9.24 -9.41
N GLU A 46 8.16 9.65 -8.24
CA GLU A 46 8.70 10.77 -7.49
C GLU A 46 8.52 10.47 -6.01
N CYS A 47 9.56 10.70 -5.22
CA CYS A 47 9.53 10.61 -3.78
C CYS A 47 10.54 11.62 -3.27
N THR A 48 10.07 12.80 -2.86
CA THR A 48 10.93 13.82 -2.28
C THR A 48 10.70 13.85 -0.79
N LEU A 49 11.78 13.73 -0.02
CA LEU A 49 11.76 13.85 1.43
C LEU A 49 12.74 14.96 1.81
N VAL A 50 12.24 16.08 2.29
CA VAL A 50 13.12 17.12 2.83
C VAL A 50 13.70 16.58 4.15
N PRO A 51 15.04 16.45 4.27
CA PRO A 51 15.68 15.74 5.37
C PRO A 51 15.56 16.46 6.73
N THR A 52 15.07 17.70 6.73
CA THR A 52 14.86 18.48 7.95
C THR A 52 13.86 17.76 8.88
N GLY A 53 14.36 17.25 10.01
CA GLY A 53 13.51 16.61 11.02
C GLY A 53 13.15 15.13 10.77
N GLY A 54 13.94 14.41 9.94
CA GLY A 54 13.86 12.95 9.84
C GLY A 54 12.58 12.43 9.18
N THR A 55 12.21 12.99 8.03
CA THR A 55 10.98 12.62 7.32
C THR A 55 11.07 11.22 6.71
N SER A 56 10.15 10.33 7.07
CA SER A 56 9.95 9.03 6.41
C SER A 56 8.48 8.84 6.05
N VAL A 57 8.20 8.22 4.90
CA VAL A 57 6.85 7.87 4.49
C VAL A 57 6.78 6.35 4.39
N ILE A 58 5.83 5.75 5.10
CA ILE A 58 5.63 4.29 5.10
C ILE A 58 4.34 3.98 4.34
N LEU A 59 4.41 3.07 3.37
CA LEU A 59 3.24 2.54 2.67
C LEU A 59 2.90 1.15 3.19
N ASP A 60 1.72 1.03 3.78
CA ASP A 60 1.14 -0.23 4.23
C ASP A 60 0.09 -0.73 3.22
N TYR A 61 0.09 -2.04 2.98
CA TYR A 61 -1.03 -2.73 2.35
C TYR A 61 -1.89 -3.33 3.45
N GLU A 62 -3.15 -2.90 3.53
CA GLU A 62 -4.05 -3.33 4.59
C GLU A 62 -5.18 -4.21 4.04
N THR A 63 -5.65 -5.11 4.87
CA THR A 63 -6.83 -5.94 4.57
C THR A 63 -7.81 -5.99 5.73
N ALA A 64 -9.09 -6.20 5.41
CA ALA A 64 -10.17 -6.33 6.38
C ALA A 64 -11.23 -7.35 5.92
N PRO A 65 -11.85 -8.10 6.84
CA PRO A 65 -12.95 -9.01 6.51
C PRO A 65 -14.24 -8.27 6.14
N MET A 66 -14.45 -7.07 6.69
CA MET A 66 -15.61 -6.21 6.44
C MET A 66 -15.15 -4.81 6.05
N ARG A 67 -16.06 -4.04 5.44
CA ARG A 67 -15.79 -2.68 4.94
C ARG A 67 -15.85 -1.67 6.10
N ASP A 68 -15.00 -1.85 7.11
CA ASP A 68 -14.91 -1.03 8.31
C ASP A 68 -13.45 -0.63 8.55
N GLU A 69 -13.21 0.69 8.67
CA GLU A 69 -11.93 1.33 8.96
C GLU A 69 -11.16 0.65 10.11
N ASN A 70 -11.86 0.30 11.19
CA ASN A 70 -11.22 -0.21 12.40
C ASN A 70 -10.72 -1.65 12.27
N LEU A 71 -11.13 -2.36 11.22
CA LEU A 71 -10.78 -3.75 10.98
C LEU A 71 -9.60 -3.92 10.04
N PHE A 72 -9.16 -2.84 9.38
CA PHE A 72 -8.00 -2.89 8.52
C PHE A 72 -6.72 -3.16 9.32
N ARG A 73 -5.96 -4.13 8.84
CA ARG A 73 -4.67 -4.51 9.41
C ARG A 73 -3.62 -4.66 8.32
N PRO A 74 -2.36 -4.29 8.56
CA PRO A 74 -1.29 -4.43 7.59
C PRO A 74 -0.99 -5.91 7.31
N MET A 75 -0.99 -6.32 6.04
CA MET A 75 -0.69 -7.70 5.63
C MET A 75 0.80 -8.05 5.77
N VAL A 76 1.66 -7.03 5.64
CA VAL A 76 3.12 -7.13 5.71
C VAL A 76 3.67 -5.90 6.42
N THR A 77 4.95 -5.94 6.78
CA THR A 77 5.68 -4.74 7.20
C THR A 77 5.64 -3.68 6.09
N GLY A 78 5.21 -2.47 6.43
CA GLY A 78 5.11 -1.36 5.49
C GLY A 78 6.42 -1.03 4.79
N SER A 79 6.32 -0.67 3.51
CA SER A 79 7.47 -0.23 2.71
C SER A 79 7.88 1.16 3.13
N THR A 80 9.08 1.32 3.70
CA THR A 80 9.64 2.64 3.96
C THR A 80 10.10 3.24 2.64
N LEU A 81 9.46 4.34 2.24
CA LEU A 81 9.78 5.08 1.04
C LEU A 81 10.88 6.08 1.34
N THR A 82 11.85 6.14 0.44
CA THR A 82 13.00 7.05 0.47
C THR A 82 13.10 7.77 -0.87
N ALA A 83 13.99 8.76 -0.99
CA ALA A 83 14.25 9.37 -2.29
C ALA A 83 14.67 8.35 -3.37
N ALA A 84 15.36 7.27 -2.97
CA ALA A 84 15.74 6.18 -3.86
C ALA A 84 14.57 5.26 -4.27
N SER A 85 13.40 5.40 -3.64
CA SER A 85 12.20 4.66 -4.04
C SER A 85 11.67 5.14 -5.40
N ALA A 86 11.96 6.38 -5.80
CA ALA A 86 11.71 6.83 -7.17
C ALA A 86 12.62 6.06 -8.14
N SER A 87 12.04 5.07 -8.82
CA SER A 87 12.78 4.08 -9.60
C SER A 87 11.94 3.58 -10.78
N THR A 88 12.63 3.16 -11.84
CA THR A 88 12.00 2.48 -12.99
C THR A 88 11.62 1.03 -12.70
N THR A 89 12.11 0.46 -11.59
CA THR A 89 11.79 -0.90 -11.17
C THR A 89 10.76 -0.88 -10.05
N PRO A 90 9.59 -1.52 -10.21
CA PRO A 90 8.58 -1.57 -9.17
C PRO A 90 9.05 -2.38 -7.96
N THR A 91 8.65 -1.95 -6.76
CA THR A 91 8.80 -2.75 -5.56
C THR A 91 7.73 -3.83 -5.55
N ILE A 92 8.14 -5.09 -5.50
CA ILE A 92 7.24 -6.25 -5.52
C ILE A 92 7.05 -6.76 -4.10
N THR A 93 5.81 -6.81 -3.64
CA THR A 93 5.45 -7.36 -2.32
C THR A 93 4.51 -8.54 -2.50
N LYS A 94 4.82 -9.67 -1.87
CA LYS A 94 4.03 -10.90 -1.99
C LYS A 94 3.36 -11.23 -0.67
N VAL A 95 2.06 -11.53 -0.71
CA VAL A 95 1.29 -12.05 0.42
C VAL A 95 0.69 -13.36 -0.05
N LEU A 96 1.45 -14.44 0.19
CA LEU A 96 1.11 -15.78 -0.26
C LEU A 96 0.80 -16.64 0.95
N LEU A 97 -0.30 -17.37 0.93
CA LEU A 97 -0.72 -18.24 2.03
C LEU A 97 0.37 -19.28 2.37
N GLN A 98 1.08 -19.80 1.35
CA GLN A 98 2.19 -20.73 1.51
C GLN A 98 3.36 -20.14 2.34
N GLN A 99 3.51 -18.82 2.39
CA GLN A 99 4.55 -18.14 3.17
C GLN A 99 4.12 -17.86 4.61
N ASN A 100 2.93 -18.33 5.03
CA ASN A 100 2.36 -18.13 6.36
C ASN A 100 2.37 -16.65 6.81
N PRO A 101 1.70 -15.75 6.07
CA PRO A 101 1.70 -14.34 6.40
C PRO A 101 1.01 -14.12 7.76
N THR A 102 1.57 -13.23 8.58
CA THR A 102 1.00 -12.89 9.90
C THR A 102 -0.46 -12.47 9.81
N ILE A 103 -0.81 -11.75 8.74
CA ILE A 103 -2.18 -11.36 8.42
C ILE A 103 -2.45 -11.77 6.97
N PRO A 104 -3.21 -12.85 6.74
CA PRO A 104 -3.53 -13.30 5.39
C PRO A 104 -4.48 -12.33 4.69
N LEU A 105 -4.56 -12.45 3.37
CA LEU A 105 -5.52 -11.71 2.55
C LEU A 105 -6.96 -11.97 3.05
N ALA A 106 -7.69 -10.90 3.34
CA ALA A 106 -9.12 -10.92 3.61
C ALA A 106 -9.90 -10.27 2.45
N ARG A 107 -11.20 -10.04 2.65
CA ARG A 107 -12.10 -9.58 1.59
C ARG A 107 -11.73 -8.21 1.03
N TRP A 108 -11.49 -7.21 1.88
CA TRP A 108 -11.26 -5.85 1.44
C TRP A 108 -9.77 -5.53 1.50
N VAL A 109 -9.25 -4.88 0.47
CA VAL A 109 -7.85 -4.44 0.40
C VAL A 109 -7.78 -2.96 0.10
N ARG A 110 -6.84 -2.29 0.76
CA ARG A 110 -6.48 -0.89 0.54
C ARG A 110 -5.01 -0.61 0.79
N TRP A 111 -4.56 0.60 0.47
CA TRP A 111 -3.28 1.12 0.94
C TRP A 111 -3.47 2.22 1.98
N LYS A 112 -2.44 2.42 2.82
CA LYS A 112 -2.33 3.49 3.80
C LYS A 112 -0.93 4.06 3.79
N LEU A 113 -0.81 5.38 3.79
CA LEU A 113 0.45 6.08 3.99
C LEU A 113 0.52 6.63 5.41
N THR A 114 1.68 6.48 6.04
CA THR A 114 2.00 7.12 7.31
C THR A 114 3.26 7.94 7.13
N ALA A 115 3.17 9.25 7.28
CA ALA A 115 4.33 10.13 7.30
C ALA A 115 4.79 10.36 8.74
N ASN A 116 6.08 10.17 8.97
CA ASN A 116 6.77 10.43 10.23
C ASN A 116 7.79 11.53 10.02
N GLY A 117 8.04 12.35 11.04
CA GLY A 117 8.96 13.49 10.97
C GLY A 117 8.37 14.74 11.62
N THR A 118 9.21 15.71 11.93
CA THR A 118 8.83 16.88 12.74
C THR A 118 8.65 18.18 11.97
N ALA A 119 9.19 18.30 10.75
CA ALA A 119 9.12 19.56 9.99
C ALA A 119 9.38 19.46 8.47
N GLY A 120 9.75 18.30 7.93
CA GLY A 120 10.10 18.19 6.50
C GLY A 120 8.88 18.14 5.59
N ALA A 121 8.93 18.89 4.49
CA ALA A 121 8.00 18.69 3.38
C ALA A 121 8.29 17.36 2.69
N TRP A 122 7.24 16.73 2.18
CA TRP A 122 7.36 15.53 1.38
C TRP A 122 6.34 15.50 0.24
N ASP A 123 6.71 14.79 -0.81
CA ASP A 123 5.82 14.43 -1.90
C ASP A 123 6.08 12.99 -2.35
N LEU A 124 5.03 12.35 -2.82
CA LEU A 124 5.07 11.01 -3.36
C LEU A 124 4.13 10.93 -4.56
N THR A 125 4.68 10.55 -5.71
CA THR A 125 3.91 10.21 -6.91
C THR A 125 4.04 8.71 -7.19
N PHE A 126 2.94 7.97 -7.00
CA PHE A 126 2.96 6.51 -7.09
C PHE A 126 1.72 5.92 -7.78
N ARG A 127 1.88 4.68 -8.24
CA ARG A 127 0.81 3.81 -8.75
C ARG A 127 0.92 2.46 -8.06
N LEU A 128 -0.22 1.86 -7.75
CA LEU A 128 -0.29 0.54 -7.15
C LEU A 128 -1.15 -0.38 -8.00
N SER A 129 -0.53 -1.45 -8.49
CA SER A 129 -1.22 -2.56 -9.13
C SER A 129 -1.07 -3.83 -8.30
N ALA A 130 -2.03 -4.73 -8.43
CA ALA A 130 -2.02 -6.00 -7.75
C ALA A 130 -2.46 -7.12 -8.68
N ALA A 131 -2.07 -8.34 -8.34
CA ALA A 131 -2.60 -9.52 -8.99
C ALA A 131 -2.92 -10.57 -7.93
N ALA A 132 -4.15 -11.07 -7.99
CA ALA A 132 -4.69 -11.98 -7.00
C ALA A 132 -4.90 -13.38 -7.58
N ASN A 133 -4.64 -14.40 -6.76
CA ASN A 133 -4.78 -15.80 -7.12
C ASN A 133 -6.01 -16.42 -6.47
N ALA A 134 -6.86 -17.04 -7.29
CA ALA A 134 -8.13 -17.60 -6.86
C ALA A 134 -7.96 -19.01 -6.31
N VAL A 135 -8.85 -19.41 -5.39
CA VAL A 135 -8.94 -20.81 -4.95
C VAL A 135 -9.72 -21.60 -6.02
N GLY A 136 -9.01 -22.17 -6.99
CA GLY A 136 -9.62 -22.93 -8.09
C GLY A 136 -10.15 -22.06 -9.23
N ALA A 137 -11.01 -22.64 -10.07
CA ALA A 137 -11.63 -21.93 -11.19
C ALA A 137 -12.72 -20.99 -10.69
N LEU A 138 -12.64 -19.71 -11.04
CA LEU A 138 -13.76 -18.78 -10.87
C LEU A 138 -14.76 -19.10 -11.99
N GLY A 139 -15.88 -19.73 -11.63
CA GLY A 139 -16.96 -20.09 -12.55
C GLY A 139 -17.66 -18.89 -13.17
#